data_AF-A0A7Y3ML40-F1
#
_entry.id   AF-A0A7Y3ML40-F1
#
_cell.length_a   1.000
_cell.length_b   1.000
_cell.length_c   1.000
_cell.angle_alpha   90.00
_cell.angle_beta   90.00
_cell.angle_gamma   90.00
#
_symmetry.space_group_name_H-M   'P 1'
#
loop_
_entity.id
_entity.type
_entity.pdbx_description
1 polymer ?
#
loop_
_entity_poly.entity_id
_entity_poly.type
_entity_poly.pdbx_seq_one_letter_code
_entity_poly.pdbx_strand_id
1 'polypeptide(L)'
;MLKSLQKSSILLLVFTALFAGTSFAQTSFNLPLLSNWDDNNLPNAFYGAYNDIWGWEDGNGNEYAILGSVEGTFFFDVTDPTNIVQSDFEFGKFTTGVIHRDYKTYGHYAYAVCDEGPSSLQIFDLSYLPDSVHKVYDSDALCVRAHDIYIEDGFLYFASNTTTTGFNALDIASLADPENPTFVHSLNSPLY
;
A
#
# COMPACT_ATOMS: atom_id res chain seq x y z
N MET A 1 -5.50 -43.75 -51.02
CA MET A 1 -5.16 -43.33 -49.64
C MET A 1 -4.64 -41.89 -49.52
N LEU A 2 -4.04 -41.27 -50.56
CA LEU A 2 -3.51 -39.89 -50.47
C LEU A 2 -4.54 -38.75 -50.49
N LYS A 3 -5.77 -38.95 -51.00
CA LYS A 3 -6.77 -37.86 -51.15
C LYS A 3 -7.49 -37.46 -49.84
N SER A 4 -7.47 -38.28 -48.78
CA SER A 4 -8.15 -37.96 -47.51
C SER A 4 -7.29 -37.11 -46.57
N LEU A 5 -5.96 -37.16 -46.70
CA LEU A 5 -5.02 -36.38 -45.89
C LEU A 5 -5.08 -34.87 -46.20
N GLN A 6 -5.22 -34.48 -47.47
CA GLN A 6 -5.33 -33.06 -47.86
C GLN A 6 -6.57 -32.36 -47.27
N LYS A 7 -7.71 -33.06 -47.16
CA LYS A 7 -8.95 -32.47 -46.61
C LYS A 7 -8.84 -32.22 -45.10
N SER A 8 -8.17 -33.11 -44.37
CA SER A 8 -7.98 -32.96 -42.93
C SER A 8 -7.00 -31.82 -42.59
N SER A 9 -5.95 -31.64 -43.40
CA SER A 9 -5.02 -30.52 -43.26
C SER A 9 -5.66 -29.15 -43.56
N ILE A 10 -6.55 -29.08 -44.55
CA ILE A 10 -7.30 -27.85 -44.87
C ILE A 10 -8.29 -27.50 -43.77
N LEU A 11 -8.99 -28.50 -43.21
CA LEU A 11 -9.93 -28.27 -42.11
C LEU A 11 -9.22 -27.77 -40.85
N LEU A 12 -8.02 -28.30 -40.56
CA LEU A 12 -7.19 -27.86 -39.44
C LEU A 12 -6.69 -26.42 -39.64
N LEU A 13 -6.25 -26.04 -40.85
CA LEU A 13 -5.82 -24.67 -41.15
C LEU A 13 -6.95 -23.65 -41.00
N VAL A 14 -8.16 -24.01 -41.45
CA VAL A 14 -9.36 -23.16 -41.30
C VAL A 14 -9.75 -23.03 -39.83
N PHE A 15 -9.60 -24.10 -39.04
CA PHE A 15 -9.87 -24.07 -37.60
C PHE A 15 -8.89 -23.16 -36.84
N THR A 16 -7.60 -23.18 -37.17
CA THR A 16 -6.60 -22.30 -36.55
C THR A 16 -6.80 -20.82 -36.94
N ALA A 17 -7.23 -20.54 -38.17
CA ALA A 17 -7.50 -19.18 -38.62
C ALA A 17 -8.76 -18.56 -37.97
N LEU A 18 -9.76 -19.39 -37.61
CA LEU A 18 -10.98 -18.95 -36.92
C LEU A 18 -10.76 -18.63 -35.44
N PHE A 19 -9.65 -19.07 -34.83
CA PHE A 19 -9.25 -18.75 -33.46
C PHE A 19 -8.17 -17.67 -33.36
N ALA A 20 -7.75 -17.08 -34.48
CA ALA A 20 -6.90 -15.88 -34.50
C ALA A 20 -7.73 -14.61 -34.17
N GLY A 21 -8.56 -14.70 -33.13
CA GLY A 21 -9.27 -13.56 -32.59
C GLY A 21 -8.26 -12.49 -32.19
N THR A 22 -8.66 -11.23 -32.38
CA THR A 22 -7.88 -10.06 -32.00
C THR A 22 -7.42 -10.22 -30.55
N SER A 23 -6.11 -10.39 -30.35
CA SER A 23 -5.53 -10.25 -29.03
C SER A 23 -5.71 -8.81 -28.61
N PHE A 24 -6.48 -8.57 -27.55
CA PHE A 24 -6.43 -7.30 -26.86
C PHE A 24 -5.07 -7.23 -26.17
N ALA A 25 -4.09 -6.60 -26.82
CA ALA A 25 -2.88 -6.18 -26.14
C ALA A 25 -3.28 -5.14 -25.09
N GLN A 26 -2.69 -5.22 -23.91
CA GLN A 26 -2.87 -4.20 -22.88
C GLN A 26 -2.49 -2.82 -23.45
N THR A 27 -3.27 -1.80 -23.10
CA THR A 27 -2.91 -0.40 -23.40
C THR A 27 -1.57 -0.12 -22.73
N SER A 28 -0.51 0.05 -23.51
CA SER A 28 0.78 0.50 -23.02
C SER A 28 0.74 2.02 -22.87
N PHE A 29 0.86 2.52 -21.64
CA PHE A 29 1.05 3.94 -21.37
C PHE A 29 2.48 4.43 -21.69
N ASN A 30 3.33 3.56 -22.27
CA ASN A 30 4.76 3.81 -22.47
C ASN A 30 5.48 4.21 -21.18
N LEU A 31 5.15 3.53 -20.07
CA LEU A 31 5.87 3.68 -18.81
C LEU A 31 7.08 2.74 -18.82
N PRO A 32 8.32 3.24 -19.00
CA PRO A 32 9.50 2.40 -18.89
C PRO A 32 9.69 1.97 -17.42
N LEU A 33 10.06 0.72 -17.21
CA LEU A 33 10.56 0.28 -15.91
C LEU A 33 11.96 0.86 -15.70
N LEU A 34 12.13 1.66 -14.65
CA LEU A 34 13.42 2.30 -14.33
C LEU A 34 14.22 1.51 -13.28
N SER A 35 13.52 0.93 -12.31
CA SER A 35 14.10 0.13 -11.22
C SER A 35 13.10 -0.91 -10.72
N ASN A 36 13.62 -1.95 -10.06
CA ASN A 36 12.83 -3.00 -9.43
C ASN A 36 13.57 -3.46 -8.18
N TRP A 37 12.84 -3.63 -7.09
CA TRP A 37 13.34 -4.15 -5.83
C TRP A 37 12.34 -5.17 -5.29
N ASP A 38 12.85 -6.21 -4.64
CA ASP A 38 12.08 -7.27 -3.98
C ASP A 38 12.95 -7.94 -2.90
N ASP A 39 12.44 -8.05 -1.68
CA ASP A 39 12.99 -8.90 -0.63
C ASP A 39 12.41 -10.33 -0.70
N ASN A 40 13.21 -11.22 -1.28
CA ASN A 40 12.87 -12.64 -1.44
C ASN A 40 12.71 -13.41 -0.11
N ASN A 41 13.00 -12.79 1.04
CA ASN A 41 12.85 -13.43 2.35
C ASN A 41 11.49 -13.13 3.00
N LEU A 42 10.73 -12.16 2.48
CA LEU A 42 9.41 -11.85 3.03
C LEU A 42 8.43 -13.01 2.77
N PRO A 43 7.65 -13.42 3.79
CA PRO A 43 6.60 -14.40 3.57
C PRO A 43 5.50 -13.81 2.67
N ASN A 44 4.76 -14.68 1.99
CA ASN A 44 3.51 -14.27 1.37
C ASN A 44 2.37 -14.40 2.39
N ALA A 45 1.50 -13.39 2.45
CA ALA A 45 0.23 -13.44 3.15
C ALA A 45 -0.91 -13.23 2.14
N PHE A 46 -1.94 -14.07 2.23
CA PHE A 46 -3.08 -14.11 1.31
C PHE A 46 -2.67 -14.25 -0.16
N TYR A 47 -2.35 -13.13 -0.82
CA TYR A 47 -2.08 -13.02 -2.25
C TYR A 47 -0.77 -12.28 -2.58
N GLY A 48 0.05 -11.89 -1.59
CA GLY A 48 1.35 -11.26 -1.86
C GLY A 48 2.19 -10.99 -0.60
N ALA A 49 3.37 -10.39 -0.81
CA ALA A 49 4.29 -9.97 0.24
C ALA A 49 4.25 -8.44 0.51
N TYR A 50 3.64 -7.68 -0.40
CA TYR A 50 3.58 -6.23 -0.38
C TYR A 50 2.16 -5.74 -0.60
N ASN A 51 1.91 -4.56 -0.07
CA ASN A 51 0.66 -3.86 -0.27
C ASN A 51 0.88 -2.35 -0.09
N ASP A 52 0.09 -1.58 -0.84
CA ASP A 52 0.09 -0.12 -0.82
C ASP A 52 1.46 0.54 -1.09
N ILE A 53 1.43 1.76 -1.60
CA ILE A 53 2.62 2.58 -1.80
C ILE A 53 2.24 4.05 -1.70
N TRP A 54 3.01 4.81 -0.95
CA TRP A 54 2.83 6.24 -0.79
C TRP A 54 4.10 7.00 -1.09
N GLY A 55 3.97 8.19 -1.69
CA GLY A 55 5.08 9.08 -2.01
C GLY A 55 5.18 10.25 -1.04
N TRP A 56 6.40 10.63 -0.69
CA TRP A 56 6.69 11.83 0.10
C TRP A 56 7.90 12.57 -0.47
N GLU A 57 7.88 13.90 -0.40
CA GLU A 57 8.97 14.77 -0.84
C GLU A 57 9.35 15.68 0.33
N ASP A 58 10.64 15.88 0.56
CA ASP A 58 11.16 16.54 1.76
C ASP A 58 11.15 18.08 1.71
N GLY A 59 10.71 18.66 0.60
CA GLY A 59 10.76 20.08 0.27
C GLY A 59 12.08 20.55 -0.35
N ASN A 60 13.09 19.67 -0.45
CA ASN A 60 14.41 19.96 -1.03
C ASN A 60 14.65 19.25 -2.36
N GLY A 61 13.64 18.55 -2.89
CA GLY A 61 13.68 17.78 -4.12
C GLY A 61 14.11 16.32 -3.94
N ASN A 62 14.21 15.82 -2.71
CA ASN A 62 14.41 14.40 -2.45
C ASN A 62 13.05 13.71 -2.38
N GLU A 63 12.89 12.62 -3.14
CA GLU A 63 11.64 11.87 -3.23
C GLU A 63 11.79 10.51 -2.54
N TYR A 64 10.79 10.13 -1.76
CA TYR A 64 10.78 8.91 -0.97
C TYR A 64 9.53 8.09 -1.24
N ALA A 65 9.70 6.77 -1.34
CA ALA A 65 8.61 5.82 -1.39
C ALA A 65 8.45 5.10 -0.04
N ILE A 66 7.22 5.05 0.45
CA ILE A 66 6.79 4.34 1.63
C ILE A 66 6.02 3.11 1.15
N LEU A 67 6.61 1.93 1.32
CA LEU A 67 6.11 0.67 0.77
C LEU A 67 5.64 -0.25 1.91
N GLY A 68 4.39 -0.69 1.87
CA GLY A 68 3.90 -1.68 2.82
C GLY A 68 4.28 -3.11 2.46
N SER A 69 4.54 -3.89 3.49
CA SER A 69 4.80 -5.32 3.41
C SER A 69 4.07 -6.10 4.49
N VAL A 70 4.04 -7.42 4.38
CA VAL A 70 3.45 -8.28 5.42
C VAL A 70 4.07 -8.06 6.81
N GLU A 71 5.35 -7.66 6.89
CA GLU A 71 6.06 -7.47 8.15
C GLU A 71 6.08 -6.02 8.63
N GLY A 72 5.91 -5.03 7.75
CA GLY A 72 6.03 -3.64 8.14
C GLY A 72 6.06 -2.67 6.97
N THR A 73 6.89 -1.63 7.12
CA THR A 73 6.99 -0.51 6.19
C THR A 73 8.44 -0.34 5.77
N PHE A 74 8.70 -0.38 4.47
CA PHE A 74 9.98 0.00 3.89
C PHE A 74 9.96 1.47 3.49
N PHE A 75 11.09 2.14 3.67
CA PHE A 75 11.32 3.50 3.21
C PHE A 75 12.46 3.49 2.19
N PHE A 76 12.19 4.00 0.99
CA PHE A 76 13.16 4.08 -0.09
C PHE A 76 13.40 5.52 -0.47
N ASP A 77 14.66 5.91 -0.64
CA ASP A 77 15.04 7.05 -1.46
C ASP A 77 14.87 6.67 -2.93
N VAL A 78 14.02 7.41 -3.62
CA VAL A 78 13.70 7.24 -5.06
C VAL A 78 14.03 8.49 -5.87
N THR A 79 14.82 9.42 -5.31
CA THR A 79 15.25 10.68 -5.95
C THR A 79 15.95 10.43 -7.29
N ASP A 80 16.77 9.37 -7.37
CA ASP A 80 17.19 8.78 -8.64
C ASP A 80 16.35 7.53 -8.92
N PRO A 81 15.34 7.61 -9.81
CA PRO A 81 14.43 6.48 -10.06
C PRO A 81 15.11 5.29 -10.74
N THR A 82 16.34 5.45 -11.25
CA THR A 82 17.15 4.36 -11.82
C THR A 82 18.07 3.70 -10.80
N ASN A 83 18.24 4.29 -9.62
CA ASN A 83 19.09 3.80 -8.55
C ASN A 83 18.43 4.04 -7.17
N ILE A 84 17.33 3.32 -6.94
CA ILE A 84 16.61 3.39 -5.66
C ILE A 84 17.42 2.76 -4.52
N VAL A 85 17.33 3.35 -3.32
CA VAL A 85 18.06 2.89 -2.13
C VAL A 85 17.08 2.71 -0.99
N GLN A 86 17.10 1.54 -0.35
CA GLN A 86 16.35 1.33 0.89
C GLN A 86 17.02 2.13 2.02
N SER A 87 16.34 3.18 2.49
CA SER A 87 16.82 4.03 3.59
C SER A 87 16.59 3.38 4.94
N ASP A 88 15.40 2.82 5.17
CA ASP A 88 15.06 2.20 6.45
C ASP A 88 13.93 1.16 6.33
N PHE A 89 13.68 0.43 7.40
CA PHE A 89 12.54 -0.46 7.57
C PHE A 89 12.03 -0.45 9.02
N GLU A 90 10.72 -0.30 9.18
CA GLU A 90 10.05 -0.34 10.47
C GLU A 90 9.00 -1.43 10.54
N PHE A 91 9.07 -2.26 11.59
CA PHE A 91 8.07 -3.32 11.81
C PHE A 91 6.69 -2.73 12.08
N GLY A 92 5.69 -3.36 11.47
CA GLY A 92 4.29 -3.16 11.85
C GLY A 92 4.04 -3.67 13.26
N LYS A 93 3.02 -3.12 13.94
CA LYS A 93 2.61 -3.61 15.27
C LYS A 93 2.24 -5.09 15.27
N PHE A 94 1.62 -5.54 14.18
CA PHE A 94 1.26 -6.92 13.92
C PHE A 94 1.78 -7.35 12.54
N THR A 95 2.20 -8.61 12.42
CA THR A 95 2.92 -9.14 11.25
C THR A 95 2.46 -10.54 10.80
N THR A 96 1.57 -11.20 11.55
CA THR A 96 1.16 -12.58 11.24
C THR A 96 -0.11 -12.61 10.41
N GLY A 97 0.00 -12.91 9.11
CA GLY A 97 -1.16 -12.94 8.22
C GLY A 97 -1.73 -11.54 7.98
N VAL A 98 -0.84 -10.59 7.69
CA VAL A 98 -1.14 -9.19 7.35
C VAL A 98 -0.87 -8.98 5.88
N ILE A 99 -1.77 -8.33 5.15
CA ILE A 99 -1.50 -7.83 3.79
C ILE A 99 -2.12 -6.47 3.55
N HIS A 100 -2.89 -5.89 4.47
CA HIS A 100 -3.50 -4.58 4.27
C HIS A 100 -2.89 -3.59 5.26
N ARG A 101 -2.15 -2.65 4.71
CA ARG A 101 -1.58 -1.46 5.33
C ARG A 101 -1.93 -0.25 4.47
N ASP A 102 -2.07 0.91 5.08
CA ASP A 102 -2.30 2.15 4.33
C ASP A 102 -1.51 3.29 4.96
N TYR A 103 -1.03 4.19 4.11
CA TYR A 103 -0.19 5.32 4.50
C TYR A 103 -0.71 6.65 4.00
N LYS A 104 -0.59 7.70 4.83
CA LYS A 104 -0.73 9.10 4.41
C LYS A 104 0.29 9.96 5.14
N THR A 105 0.72 11.05 4.51
CA THR A 105 1.67 11.99 5.11
C THR A 105 1.02 13.31 5.52
N TYR A 106 1.53 13.92 6.58
CA TYR A 106 1.19 15.27 7.01
C TYR A 106 2.44 15.98 7.54
N GLY A 107 2.90 16.99 6.82
CA GLY A 107 4.21 17.58 7.07
C GLY A 107 5.32 16.55 6.83
N HIS A 108 6.16 16.33 7.84
CA HIS A 108 7.24 15.33 7.83
C HIS A 108 6.86 14.02 8.53
N TYR A 109 5.57 13.82 8.85
CA TYR A 109 5.11 12.58 9.47
C TYR A 109 4.39 11.68 8.45
N ALA A 110 4.66 10.37 8.51
CA ALA A 110 3.83 9.35 7.88
C ALA A 110 2.98 8.63 8.92
N TYR A 111 1.68 8.57 8.66
CA TYR A 111 0.70 7.83 9.44
C TYR A 111 0.48 6.49 8.76
N ALA A 112 0.48 5.42 9.54
CA ALA A 112 0.32 4.06 9.05
C ALA A 112 -0.74 3.31 9.84
N VAL A 113 -1.61 2.62 9.11
CA VAL A 113 -2.59 1.69 9.68
C VAL A 113 -2.43 0.30 9.08
N CYS A 114 -3.12 -0.66 9.67
CA CYS A 114 -3.20 -2.04 9.21
C CYS A 114 -4.63 -2.53 9.40
N ASP A 115 -5.14 -3.36 8.50
CA ASP A 115 -6.50 -3.92 8.62
C ASP A 115 -6.53 -5.35 9.21
N GLU A 116 -5.39 -5.86 9.68
CA GLU A 116 -5.30 -7.19 10.29
C GLU A 116 -4.72 -7.21 11.70
N GLY A 117 -5.16 -8.23 12.45
CA GLY A 117 -4.72 -8.53 13.80
C GLY A 117 -4.93 -7.43 14.86
N PRO A 118 -4.29 -7.60 16.03
CA PRO A 118 -4.17 -6.57 17.06
C PRO A 118 -3.08 -5.56 16.67
N SER A 119 -3.38 -4.69 15.71
CA SER A 119 -2.47 -3.63 15.27
C SER A 119 -2.68 -2.33 16.05
N SER A 120 -2.11 -1.23 15.54
CA SER A 120 -2.24 0.13 16.06
C SER A 120 -2.20 1.15 14.93
N LEU A 121 -2.49 2.41 15.25
CA LEU A 121 -1.95 3.54 14.50
C LEU A 121 -0.45 3.66 14.84
N GLN A 122 0.38 3.74 13.80
CA GLN A 122 1.80 4.05 13.91
C GLN A 122 2.09 5.38 13.21
N ILE A 123 2.98 6.20 13.79
CA ILE A 123 3.41 7.48 13.20
C ILE A 123 4.93 7.49 13.15
N PHE A 124 5.44 7.86 11.98
CA PHE A 124 6.85 7.88 11.64
C PHE A 124 7.30 9.30 11.35
N ASP A 125 8.34 9.78 12.03
CA ASP A 125 9.05 11.01 11.68
C ASP A 125 10.06 10.74 10.57
N LEU A 126 9.86 11.41 9.43
CA LEU A 126 10.63 11.28 8.19
C LEU A 126 11.77 12.29 8.10
N SER A 127 11.92 13.21 9.05
CA SER A 127 12.90 14.32 9.01
C SER A 127 14.36 13.86 8.98
N TYR A 128 14.61 12.60 9.34
CA TYR A 128 15.94 11.98 9.39
C TYR A 128 16.28 11.18 8.13
N LEU A 129 15.37 11.10 7.15
CA LEU A 129 15.69 10.49 5.87
C LEU A 129 16.76 11.30 5.12
N PRO A 130 17.65 10.63 4.37
CA PRO A 130 17.67 9.19 4.06
C PRO A 130 18.37 8.31 5.13
N ASP A 131 18.83 8.86 6.25
CA ASP A 131 19.65 8.12 7.23
C ASP A 131 18.81 7.15 8.09
N SER A 132 17.63 7.57 8.53
CA SER A 132 16.71 6.74 9.32
C SER A 132 15.30 7.30 9.38
N VAL A 133 14.36 6.49 9.87
CA VAL A 133 13.00 6.88 10.25
C VAL A 133 12.80 6.61 11.74
N HIS A 134 12.07 7.48 12.44
CA HIS A 134 11.75 7.27 13.86
C HIS A 134 10.26 7.02 14.07
N LYS A 135 9.90 5.87 14.65
CA LYS A 135 8.52 5.61 15.12
C LYS A 135 8.23 6.41 16.39
N VAL A 136 7.58 7.56 16.23
CA VAL A 136 7.28 8.51 17.33
C VAL A 136 5.96 8.18 18.05
N TYR A 137 5.08 7.41 17.41
CA TYR A 137 3.81 6.96 18.00
C TYR A 137 3.51 5.51 17.60
N ASP A 138 3.00 4.72 18.54
CA ASP A 138 2.48 3.37 18.32
C ASP A 138 1.45 3.05 19.41
N SER A 139 0.16 3.23 19.09
CA SER A 139 -0.92 3.00 20.05
C SER A 139 -2.24 2.61 19.38
N ASP A 140 -2.96 1.71 20.03
CA ASP A 140 -4.27 1.21 19.64
C ASP A 140 -5.43 2.06 20.21
N ALA A 141 -5.13 3.16 20.90
CA ALA A 141 -6.12 4.01 21.55
C ALA A 141 -7.10 4.65 20.57
N LEU A 142 -6.63 5.05 19.38
CA LEU A 142 -7.45 5.64 18.32
C LEU A 142 -7.89 4.62 17.27
N CYS A 143 -7.08 3.59 17.04
CA CYS A 143 -7.25 2.64 15.96
C CYS A 143 -6.50 1.36 16.30
N VAL A 144 -7.21 0.24 16.44
CA VAL A 144 -6.61 -1.10 16.45
C VAL A 144 -6.35 -1.53 15.00
N ARG A 145 -7.32 -1.27 14.11
CA ARG A 145 -7.20 -1.52 12.68
C ARG A 145 -8.11 -0.61 11.87
N ALA A 146 -7.70 -0.24 10.67
CA ALA A 146 -8.49 0.52 9.72
C ALA A 146 -8.15 0.07 8.30
N HIS A 147 -9.12 0.13 7.40
CA HIS A 147 -8.92 -0.27 6.01
C HIS A 147 -8.12 0.75 5.20
N ASP A 148 -8.30 2.03 5.49
CA ASP A 148 -7.72 3.15 4.76
C ASP A 148 -7.72 4.37 5.68
N ILE A 149 -6.77 5.27 5.48
CA ILE A 149 -6.73 6.58 6.13
C ILE A 149 -6.65 7.70 5.09
N TYR A 150 -7.19 8.84 5.47
CA TYR A 150 -7.08 10.07 4.69
C TYR A 150 -6.68 11.22 5.61
N ILE A 151 -5.94 12.19 5.08
CA ILE A 151 -5.57 13.39 5.82
C ILE A 151 -5.92 14.62 5.00
N GLU A 152 -6.66 15.54 5.60
CA GLU A 152 -6.99 16.84 5.01
C GLU A 152 -7.20 17.87 6.12
N ASP A 153 -6.72 19.10 5.89
CA ASP A 153 -6.91 20.26 6.77
C ASP A 153 -6.57 20.03 8.26
N GLY A 154 -5.54 19.22 8.53
CA GLY A 154 -5.10 18.91 9.90
C GLY A 154 -5.99 17.90 10.63
N PHE A 155 -6.77 17.12 9.89
CA PHE A 155 -7.55 16.01 10.41
C PHE A 155 -7.15 14.69 9.75
N LEU A 156 -7.05 13.66 10.57
CA LEU A 156 -6.85 12.27 10.17
C LEU A 156 -8.20 11.55 10.22
N TYR A 157 -8.56 10.93 9.11
CA TYR A 157 -9.79 10.21 8.90
C TYR A 157 -9.47 8.72 8.79
N PHE A 158 -10.12 7.89 9.62
CA PHE A 158 -9.99 6.44 9.59
C PHE A 158 -11.23 5.83 8.96
N ALA A 159 -11.10 5.21 7.78
CA ALA A 159 -12.19 4.51 7.12
C ALA A 159 -12.28 3.06 7.61
N SER A 160 -13.49 2.64 8.01
CA SER A 160 -13.73 1.32 8.61
C SER A 160 -12.86 1.06 9.84
N ASN A 161 -12.86 1.99 10.78
CA ASN A 161 -12.02 1.94 11.97
C ASN A 161 -12.57 0.94 13.00
N THR A 162 -11.73 0.03 13.46
CA THR A 162 -11.98 -0.77 14.65
C THR A 162 -11.12 -0.24 15.77
N THR A 163 -11.76 0.20 16.84
CA THR A 163 -11.12 0.62 18.09
C THR A 163 -11.23 -0.48 19.13
N THR A 164 -10.62 -0.27 20.30
CA THR A 164 -10.81 -1.14 21.47
C THR A 164 -12.26 -1.20 21.98
N THR A 165 -13.11 -0.27 21.55
CA THR A 165 -14.52 -0.17 21.97
C THR A 165 -15.52 -0.69 20.94
N GLY A 166 -15.09 -0.91 19.70
CA GLY A 166 -15.94 -1.40 18.63
C GLY A 166 -15.58 -0.82 17.26
N PHE A 167 -16.46 -1.09 16.30
CA PHE A 167 -16.32 -0.65 14.91
C PHE A 167 -17.07 0.66 14.66
N ASN A 168 -16.42 1.57 13.93
CA ASN A 168 -16.99 2.81 13.40
C ASN A 168 -16.76 2.87 11.90
N ALA A 169 -17.75 3.35 11.14
CA ALA A 169 -17.62 3.49 9.69
C ALA A 169 -16.56 4.54 9.32
N LEU A 170 -16.49 5.63 10.09
CA LEU A 170 -15.51 6.70 9.93
C LEU A 170 -15.24 7.34 11.28
N ASP A 171 -13.97 7.35 11.70
CA ASP A 171 -13.50 8.13 12.85
C ASP A 171 -12.62 9.27 12.38
N ILE A 172 -12.64 10.37 13.13
CA ILE A 172 -11.86 11.58 12.86
C ILE A 172 -11.00 11.88 14.08
N ALA A 173 -9.71 12.12 13.86
CA ALA A 173 -8.77 12.65 14.84
C ALA A 173 -8.19 13.98 14.37
N SER A 174 -7.87 14.87 15.31
CA SER A 174 -7.17 16.12 15.05
C SER A 174 -5.67 15.88 15.06
N LEU A 175 -4.97 16.51 14.13
CA LEU A 175 -3.50 16.57 14.02
C LEU A 175 -2.95 17.92 14.49
N ALA A 176 -3.63 18.60 15.43
CA ALA A 176 -3.11 19.83 16.03
C ALA A 176 -1.76 19.60 16.75
N ASP A 177 -1.59 18.42 17.33
CA ASP A 177 -0.29 17.82 17.65
C ASP A 177 -0.11 16.59 16.75
N PRO A 178 0.70 16.68 15.67
CA PRO A 178 0.85 15.59 14.71
C PRO A 178 1.39 14.28 15.31
N GLU A 179 2.20 14.35 16.38
CA GLU A 179 2.74 13.16 17.06
C GLU A 179 1.74 12.55 18.04
N ASN A 180 0.80 13.35 18.54
CA ASN A 180 -0.21 12.91 19.49
C ASN A 180 -1.62 13.26 19.00
N PRO A 181 -2.13 12.59 17.93
CA PRO A 181 -3.47 12.85 17.45
C PRO A 181 -4.52 12.64 18.54
N THR A 182 -5.59 13.42 18.50
CA THR A 182 -6.68 13.32 19.48
C THR A 182 -8.00 13.07 18.80
N PHE A 183 -8.77 12.11 19.29
CA PHE A 183 -10.11 11.81 18.78
C PHE A 183 -11.01 13.07 18.77
N VAL A 184 -11.76 13.25 17.69
CA VAL A 184 -12.70 14.36 17.49
C VAL A 184 -14.12 13.84 17.41
N HIS A 185 -14.39 12.93 16.48
CA HIS A 185 -15.76 12.48 16.23
C HIS A 185 -15.82 11.13 15.50
N SER A 186 -16.95 10.44 15.65
CA SER A 186 -17.31 9.25 14.88
C SER A 186 -18.54 9.56 14.01
N LEU A 187 -18.44 9.28 12.72
CA LEU A 187 -19.56 9.32 11.80
C LEU A 187 -20.10 7.91 11.61
N ASN A 188 -21.18 7.61 12.33
CA ASN A 188 -21.89 6.34 12.22
C ASN A 188 -22.91 6.41 11.08
N SER A 189 -22.94 5.37 10.24
CA SER A 189 -24.01 5.23 9.24
C SER A 189 -25.37 5.29 9.94
N PRO A 190 -26.38 5.99 9.39
CA PRO A 190 -27.73 5.85 9.87
C PRO A 190 -28.11 4.36 9.79
N LEU A 191 -28.43 3.78 10.94
CA LEU A 191 -29.03 2.46 11.00
C LEU A 191 -30.41 2.59 10.32
N TYR A 192 -30.61 1.88 9.23
CA TYR A 192 -31.94 1.68 8.66
C TYR A 192 -32.79 0.81 9.60
#